data_AF-A0AA35Y013-F1
#
_entry.id   AF-A0AA35Y013-F1
#
_cell.length_a   1.000
_cell.length_b   1.000
_cell.length_c   1.000
_cell.angle_alpha   90.00
_cell.angle_beta   90.00
_cell.angle_gamma   90.00
#
_symmetry.space_group_name_H-M   'P 1'
#
loop_
_entity.id
_entity.type
_entity.pdbx_description
1 polymer ?
#
loop_
_entity_poly.entity_id
_entity_poly.type
_entity_poly.pdbx_seq_one_letter_code
_entity_poly.pdbx_strand_id
1 'polypeptide(L)' 'MACDAVIAVLQELTEHFPERGFDKYFKVIRRRGHAWNHKRVYRIYRALNLNRRRASKKRLPHAPRPPSRYR' A
#
# COMPACT_ATOMS: atom_id res chain seq x y z
N MET A 1 -21.78 -2.32 19.36
CA MET A 1 -21.25 -1.55 18.20
C MET A 1 -19.76 -1.40 18.41
N ALA A 2 -18.98 -2.37 17.95
CA ALA A 2 -17.56 -2.46 18.26
C ALA A 2 -16.79 -1.39 17.48
N CYS A 3 -16.49 -0.29 18.16
CA CYS A 3 -15.54 0.72 17.72
C CYS A 3 -14.13 0.10 17.76
N ASP A 4 -13.80 -0.75 16.79
CA ASP A 4 -12.45 -1.28 16.64
C ASP A 4 -11.56 -0.12 16.16
N ALA A 5 -10.92 0.59 17.10
CA ALA A 5 -10.01 1.72 16.83
C ALA A 5 -8.94 1.39 15.76
N VAL A 6 -8.65 0.09 15.58
CA VAL A 6 -7.79 -0.44 14.52
C VAL A 6 -8.34 -0.13 13.12
N ILE A 7 -9.65 -0.25 12.90
CA ILE A 7 -10.31 -0.01 11.61
C ILE A 7 -10.23 1.47 11.25
N ALA A 8 -10.54 2.37 12.19
CA ALA A 8 -10.49 3.82 11.98
C ALA A 8 -9.08 4.26 11.56
N VAL A 9 -8.04 3.80 12.28
CA VAL A 9 -6.66 4.12 11.95
C VAL A 9 -6.23 3.51 10.60
N LEU A 10 -6.69 2.30 10.27
CA LEU A 10 -6.40 1.68 8.97
C LEU A 10 -7.06 2.41 7.80
N GLN A 11 -8.28 2.91 7.98
CA GLN A 11 -8.99 3.72 6.98
C GLN A 11 -8.29 5.07 6.77
N GLU A 12 -7.97 5.77 7.85
CA GLU A 12 -7.19 7.02 7.81
C GLU A 12 -5.85 6.83 7.07
N LEU A 13 -5.10 5.77 7.41
CA LEU A 13 -3.83 5.47 6.76
C LEU A 13 -3.97 5.11 5.28
N THR A 14 -5.08 4.47 4.90
CA THR A 14 -5.37 4.12 3.50
C THR A 14 -5.64 5.37 2.66
N GLU A 15 -6.39 6.34 3.21
CA GLU A 15 -6.65 7.62 2.54
C GLU A 15 -5.38 8.46 2.42
N HIS A 16 -4.58 8.55 3.48
CA HIS A 16 -3.34 9.32 3.47
C HIS A 16 -2.23 8.69 2.61
N PHE A 17 -2.17 7.35 2.52
CA PHE A 17 -1.06 6.65 1.86
C PHE A 17 -1.52 5.49 0.98
N PRO A 18 -2.23 5.75 -0.13
CA PRO A 18 -2.83 4.70 -0.96
C PRO A 18 -1.83 3.73 -1.62
N GLU A 19 -0.55 4.10 -1.71
CA GLU A 19 0.51 3.25 -2.28
C GLU A 19 1.20 2.34 -1.26
N ARG A 20 0.98 2.54 0.04
CA ARG A 20 1.73 1.84 1.08
C ARG A 20 1.08 0.49 1.43
N GLY A 21 1.93 -0.51 1.63
CA GLY A 21 1.51 -1.84 2.08
C GLY A 21 1.43 -1.96 3.62
N PHE A 22 0.95 -3.12 4.07
CA PHE A 22 0.71 -3.45 5.47
C PHE A 22 1.89 -3.16 6.41
N ASP A 23 3.12 -3.54 6.05
CA ASP A 23 4.32 -3.30 6.88
C ASP A 23 4.53 -1.82 7.21
N LYS A 24 4.20 -0.94 6.26
CA LYS A 24 4.35 0.51 6.47
C LYS A 24 3.25 1.02 7.39
N TYR A 25 2.01 0.52 7.25
CA TYR A 25 0.93 0.86 8.18
C TYR A 25 1.24 0.39 9.60
N PHE A 26 1.73 -0.83 9.78
CA PHE A 26 2.10 -1.34 11.10
C PHE A 26 3.22 -0.52 11.76
N LYS A 27 4.21 -0.06 10.99
CA LYS A 27 5.26 0.85 11.47
C LYS A 27 4.71 2.21 11.90
N VAL A 28 3.68 2.74 11.24
CA VAL A 28 3.04 4.00 11.65
C VAL A 28 2.22 3.80 12.92
N ILE A 29 1.46 2.71 13.01
CA ILE A 29 0.70 2.32 14.20
C ILE A 29 1.63 2.18 15.42
N ARG A 30 2.80 1.54 15.25
CA ARG A 30 3.82 1.42 16.31
C ARG A 30 4.42 2.77 16.70
N ARG A 31 4.67 3.66 15.74
CA ARG A 31 5.13 5.03 16.02
C ARG A 31 4.08 5.89 16.74
N ARG A 32 2.78 5.64 16.48
CA ARG A 32 1.66 6.25 17.21
C ARG A 32 1.49 5.68 18.63
N GLY A 33 2.30 4.69 19.04
CA GLY A 33 2.26 4.12 20.38
C GLY A 33 1.19 3.05 20.60
N HIS A 34 0.51 2.60 19.54
CA HIS A 34 -0.49 1.54 19.69
C HIS A 34 0.17 0.16 19.81
N ALA A 35 0.00 -0.49 20.97
CA ALA A 35 0.48 -1.84 21.25
C ALA A 35 -0.42 -2.94 20.64
N TRP A 36 -0.99 -2.72 19.46
CA TRP A 36 -1.84 -3.72 18.82
C TRP A 36 -1.03 -4.93 18.37
N ASN A 37 -1.65 -6.11 18.51
CA ASN A 37 -1.07 -7.36 18.04
C ASN A 37 -1.03 -7.36 16.51
N HIS A 38 0.15 -7.63 15.95
CA HIS A 38 0.39 -7.71 14.51
C HIS A 38 -0.63 -8.62 13.79
N LYS A 39 -0.96 -9.78 14.37
CA LYS A 39 -1.94 -10.72 13.80
C LYS A 39 -3.34 -10.13 13.74
N ARG A 40 -3.76 -9.36 14.76
CA ARG A 40 -5.08 -8.70 14.79
C ARG A 40 -5.18 -7.66 13.69
N VAL A 41 -4.17 -6.79 13.59
CA VAL A 41 -4.12 -5.75 12.54
C VAL A 41 -4.08 -6.40 11.15
N TYR A 42 -3.33 -7.49 10.97
CA TYR A 42 -3.26 -8.22 9.71
C TYR A 42 -4.60 -8.87 9.31
N ARG A 43 -5.32 -9.47 10.26
CA ARG A 43 -6.66 -10.04 10.01
C ARG A 43 -7.64 -8.98 9.55
N ILE A 44 -7.65 -7.81 10.21
CA ILE A 44 -8.52 -6.69 9.85
C ILE A 44 -8.11 -6.12 8.48
N TYR A 45 -6.82 -5.92 8.24
CA TYR A 45 -6.29 -5.47 6.95
C TYR A 45 -6.70 -6.40 5.79
N ARG A 46 -6.62 -7.73 5.98
CA ARG A 46 -7.10 -8.71 5.01
C ARG A 46 -8.62 -8.68 4.83
N ALA A 47 -9.37 -8.53 5.92
CA ALA A 47 -10.83 -8.46 5.87
C ALA A 47 -11.32 -7.21 5.11
N LEU A 48 -10.60 -6.09 5.22
CA LEU A 48 -10.87 -4.85 4.49
C LEU A 48 -10.44 -4.91 3.01
N ASN A 49 -9.82 -6.00 2.57
CA ASN A 49 -9.35 -6.23 1.20
C ASN A 49 -8.55 -5.04 0.62
N LEU A 50 -7.74 -4.39 1.46
CA LEU A 50 -6.92 -3.22 1.12
C LEU A 50 -5.67 -3.57 0.30
N ASN A 51 -5.64 -4.76 -0.30
CA ASN A 51 -4.58 -5.23 -1.18
C ASN A 51 -4.72 -4.59 -2.57
N ARG A 52 -4.40 -3.30 -2.68
CA ARG A 52 -4.26 -2.68 -4.00
C ARG A 52 -3.05 -3.30 -4.69
N ARG A 53 -3.29 -4.06 -5.76
CA ARG A 53 -2.20 -4.57 -6.62
C ARG A 53 -1.45 -3.36 -7.16
N ARG A 54 -0.14 -3.31 -6.91
CA ARG A 54 0.74 -2.32 -7.53
C ARG A 54 0.54 -2.41 -9.04
N ALA A 55 0.14 -1.32 -9.67
CA ALA A 55 0.07 -1.27 -11.12
C ALA A 55 1.46 -1.64 -11.66
N SER A 56 1.55 -2.70 -12.45
CA SER A 56 2.80 -3.05 -13.11
C SER A 56 3.22 -1.86 -13.97
N LYS A 57 4.52 -1.53 -13.97
CA LYS A 57 5.06 -0.53 -14.89
C LYS A 57 4.69 -0.97 -16.30
N LYS A 58 3.81 -0.24 -16.97
CA LYS A 58 3.53 -0.45 -18.39
C LYS A 58 4.86 -0.22 -19.13
N ARG A 59 5.32 -1.21 -19.90
CA ARG A 59 6.48 -1.04 -20.77
C ARG A 59 6.12 0.06 -21.77
N LEU A 60 6.93 1.12 -21.81
CA LEU A 60 6.83 2.09 -22.88
C LEU A 60 7.21 1.37 -24.19
N PRO A 61 6.47 1.58 -25.29
CA PRO A 61 6.84 1.03 -26.58
C PRO A 61 8.26 1.50 -26.93
N HIS A 62 9.08 0.57 -27.42
CA HIS A 62 10.44 0.87 -27.83
C HIS A 62 10.37 1.85 -29.01
N ALA A 63 10.92 3.05 -28.86
CA ALA A 63 11.04 3.97 -29.99
C ALA A 63 11.86 3.26 -31.09
N PRO A 64 11.44 3.32 -32.37
CA PRO A 64 12.24 2.81 -33.47
C PRO A 64 13.59 3.54 -33.45
N ARG A 65 14.67 2.77 -33.59
CA ARG A 65 16.02 3.33 -33.64
C ARG A 65 16.07 4.31 -34.82
N PRO A 66 16.55 5.56 -34.62
CA PRO A 66 16.73 6.46 -35.76
C PRO A 66 17.66 5.80 -36.77
N PRO A 67 17.42 5.97 -38.08
CA PRO A 67 18.28 5.39 -39.10
C PRO A 67 19.71 5.89 -38.88
N SER A 68 20.68 4.97 -39.00
CA SER A 68 22.10 5.33 -38.95
C SER A 68 22.35 6.45 -39.93
N ARG A 69 22.79 7.60 -39.44
CA ARG A 69 23.08 8.78 -40.26
C ARG A 69 24.27 8.57 -41.20
N TYR A 70 25.05 7.51 -40.94
CA TYR A 70 26.15 7.07 -41.77
C TYR A 70 25.77 5.74 -42.41
N ARG A 71 25.64 5.82 -43.73
CA ARG A 71 25.78 4.72 -44.69
C ARG A 71 27.22 4.72 -45.17
#